data_AF-A0A7V1KZR5-F1
#
_entry.id   AF-A0A7V1KZR5-F1
#
_cell.length_a   1.000
_cell.length_b   1.000
_cell.length_c   1.000
_cell.angle_alpha   90.00
_cell.angle_beta   90.00
_cell.angle_gamma   90.00
#
_symmetry.space_group_name_H-M   'P 1'
#
loop_
_entity.id
_entity.type
_entity.pdbx_description
1 polymer ?
#
loop_
_entity_poly.entity_id
_entity_poly.type
_entity_poly.pdbx_seq_one_letter_code
_entity_poly.pdbx_strand_id
1 'polypeptide(L)'
;MGRKIKSDLNKKGVILLGVVLVITAVSIYLGGYALWAIYDQRNLMREQKADKAENIALAGLERAKANLFLDDNWIDGNINDTSVTPPDPSNPDNFYELYPETSLGEGSYKVEIDYLQRPKSCTSGCEFYSQRILVRSTGYLPDEASYEAKKVLEEIVSWYKIKNLTQDKFYSMLQLAVDGANSGDKLGITEVELIEDIIIDKNLEIKGCYDVDFNFRNCMDYRTRISGNVTISSSAQVTMGGLIIE
;
A
#
# COMPACT_ATOMS: atom_id res chain seq x y z
N MET A 1 -27.29 -47.69 -69.24
CA MET A 1 -26.13 -46.80 -69.06
C MET A 1 -26.35 -45.68 -68.02
N GLY A 2 -27.57 -45.16 -67.81
CA GLY A 2 -27.83 -44.03 -66.88
C GLY A 2 -27.73 -44.29 -65.36
N ARG A 3 -27.79 -45.54 -64.88
CA ARG A 3 -27.76 -45.86 -63.43
C ARG A 3 -26.35 -45.76 -62.81
N LYS A 4 -25.30 -46.10 -63.56
CA LYS A 4 -23.89 -45.95 -63.13
C LYS A 4 -23.47 -44.48 -63.04
N ILE A 5 -23.92 -43.65 -63.98
CA ILE A 5 -23.57 -42.22 -64.05
C ILE A 5 -24.17 -41.44 -62.85
N LYS A 6 -25.42 -41.72 -62.46
CA LYS A 6 -26.03 -41.13 -61.24
C LYS A 6 -25.33 -41.54 -59.94
N SER A 7 -24.86 -42.78 -59.83
CA SER A 7 -24.12 -43.26 -58.66
C SER A 7 -22.76 -42.58 -58.50
N ASP A 8 -22.08 -42.30 -59.60
CA ASP A 8 -20.73 -41.69 -59.58
C ASP A 8 -20.78 -40.19 -59.29
N LEU A 9 -21.81 -39.49 -59.81
CA LEU A 9 -22.10 -38.10 -59.46
C LEU A 9 -22.44 -37.93 -57.97
N ASN A 10 -23.21 -38.85 -57.37
CA ASN A 10 -23.47 -38.84 -55.93
C ASN A 10 -22.21 -39.09 -55.10
N LYS A 11 -21.31 -40.00 -55.50
CA LYS A 11 -20.04 -40.22 -54.80
C LYS A 11 -19.13 -38.99 -54.83
N LYS A 12 -19.01 -38.34 -55.99
CA LYS A 12 -18.23 -37.10 -56.13
C LYS A 12 -18.85 -35.95 -55.32
N GLY A 13 -20.18 -35.83 -55.28
CA GLY A 13 -20.88 -34.84 -54.45
C GLY A 13 -20.66 -35.05 -52.95
N VAL A 14 -20.69 -36.30 -52.48
CA VAL A 14 -20.40 -36.65 -51.07
C VAL A 14 -18.95 -36.38 -50.70
N ILE A 15 -18.00 -36.71 -51.58
CA ILE A 15 -16.57 -36.40 -51.38
C ILE A 15 -16.34 -34.88 -51.31
N LEU A 16 -16.96 -34.12 -52.21
CA LEU A 16 -16.85 -32.66 -52.22
C LEU A 16 -17.41 -32.04 -50.94
N LEU A 17 -18.57 -32.49 -50.47
CA LEU A 17 -19.16 -32.07 -49.20
C LEU A 17 -18.22 -32.36 -48.02
N GLY A 18 -17.62 -33.55 -47.98
CA GLY A 18 -16.65 -33.91 -46.94
C GLY A 18 -15.42 -32.99 -46.94
N VAL A 19 -14.86 -32.69 -48.11
CA VAL A 19 -13.73 -31.75 -48.25
C VAL A 19 -14.10 -30.36 -47.78
N VAL A 20 -15.27 -29.84 -48.17
CA VAL A 20 -15.75 -28.52 -47.73
C VAL A 20 -15.94 -28.48 -46.22
N LEU A 21 -16.49 -29.53 -45.62
CA LEU A 21 -16.71 -29.61 -44.17
C LEU A 21 -15.39 -29.60 -43.40
N VAL A 22 -14.38 -30.35 -43.88
CA VAL A 22 -13.04 -30.37 -43.28
C VAL A 22 -12.37 -29.00 -43.39
N ILE A 23 -12.42 -28.36 -44.57
CA ILE A 23 -11.86 -27.01 -44.76
C ILE A 23 -12.54 -26.01 -43.83
N THR A 24 -13.86 -26.10 -43.69
CA THR A 24 -14.64 -25.20 -42.81
C THR A 24 -14.27 -25.42 -41.34
N ALA A 25 -14.17 -26.69 -40.90
CA ALA A 25 -13.77 -27.02 -39.53
C ALA A 25 -12.35 -26.53 -39.19
N VAL A 26 -11.39 -26.75 -40.11
CA VAL A 26 -10.01 -26.26 -39.94
C VAL A 26 -9.96 -24.74 -39.92
N SER A 27 -10.76 -24.06 -40.76
CA SER A 27 -10.81 -22.59 -40.80
C SER A 27 -11.38 -22.01 -39.51
N ILE A 28 -12.44 -22.61 -38.94
CA ILE A 28 -13.00 -22.20 -37.65
C ILE A 28 -11.98 -22.42 -36.53
N TYR A 29 -11.29 -23.56 -36.53
CA TYR A 29 -10.27 -23.87 -35.53
C TYR A 29 -9.10 -22.87 -35.56
N LEU A 30 -8.55 -22.60 -36.75
CA LEU A 30 -7.46 -21.63 -36.92
C LEU A 30 -7.89 -20.20 -36.57
N GLY A 31 -9.10 -19.80 -36.96
CA GLY A 31 -9.67 -18.50 -36.60
C GLY A 31 -9.85 -18.34 -35.08
N GLY A 32 -10.36 -19.37 -34.41
CA GLY A 32 -10.46 -19.40 -32.95
C GLY A 32 -9.12 -19.32 -32.25
N TYR A 33 -8.11 -20.06 -32.72
CA TYR A 33 -6.76 -20.03 -32.17
C TYR A 33 -6.09 -18.66 -32.33
N ALA A 34 -6.19 -18.05 -33.51
CA ALA A 34 -5.63 -16.72 -33.76
C ALA A 34 -6.27 -15.65 -32.86
N LEU A 35 -7.60 -15.69 -32.68
CA LEU A 35 -8.31 -14.78 -31.78
C LEU A 35 -7.87 -14.98 -30.33
N TRP A 36 -7.71 -16.22 -29.88
CA TRP A 36 -7.24 -16.53 -28.53
C TRP A 36 -5.81 -16.05 -28.30
N ALA A 37 -4.90 -16.29 -29.24
CA ALA A 37 -3.50 -15.83 -29.13
C ALA A 37 -3.39 -14.29 -29.08
N ILE A 38 -4.19 -13.58 -29.89
CA ILE A 38 -4.25 -12.11 -29.84
C ILE A 38 -4.81 -11.63 -28.51
N TYR A 39 -5.83 -12.31 -27.98
CA TYR A 39 -6.42 -11.97 -26.69
C TYR A 39 -5.43 -12.16 -25.54
N ASP A 40 -4.72 -13.30 -25.52
CA ASP A 40 -3.71 -13.62 -24.51
C ASP A 40 -2.54 -12.63 -24.53
N GLN A 41 -2.01 -12.33 -25.72
CA GLN A 41 -0.95 -11.33 -25.88
C GLN A 41 -1.39 -9.95 -25.38
N ARG A 42 -2.63 -9.54 -25.63
CA ARG A 42 -3.15 -8.25 -25.13
C ARG A 42 -3.27 -8.23 -23.61
N ASN A 43 -3.65 -9.33 -22.98
CA ASN A 43 -3.74 -9.43 -21.53
C ASN A 43 -2.36 -9.37 -20.88
N LEU A 44 -1.39 -10.14 -21.39
CA LEU A 44 -0.01 -10.10 -20.89
C LEU A 44 0.59 -8.69 -20.96
N MET A 45 0.36 -7.98 -22.07
CA MET A 45 0.83 -6.59 -22.22
C MET A 45 0.14 -5.65 -21.21
N ARG A 46 -1.14 -5.87 -20.87
CA ARG A 46 -1.85 -5.07 -19.87
C ARG A 46 -1.31 -5.32 -18.46
N GLU A 47 -1.07 -6.58 -18.11
CA GLU A 47 -0.50 -6.95 -16.81
C GLU A 47 0.90 -6.35 -16.64
N GLN A 48 1.78 -6.52 -17.63
CA GLN A 48 3.13 -5.93 -17.60
C GLN A 48 3.11 -4.40 -17.45
N LYS A 49 2.18 -3.72 -18.12
CA LYS A 49 2.02 -2.26 -17.98
C LYS A 49 1.49 -1.87 -16.60
N ALA A 50 0.56 -2.65 -16.04
CA ALA A 50 0.05 -2.43 -14.68
C ALA A 50 1.17 -2.60 -13.64
N ASP A 51 2.00 -3.63 -13.78
CA ASP A 51 3.16 -3.87 -12.90
C ASP A 51 4.20 -2.74 -13.01
N LYS A 52 4.45 -2.23 -14.22
CA LYS A 52 5.31 -1.05 -14.42
C LYS A 52 4.72 0.19 -13.75
N ALA A 53 3.43 0.47 -13.93
CA ALA A 53 2.77 1.60 -13.28
C ALA A 53 2.79 1.46 -11.75
N GLU A 54 2.68 0.24 -11.22
CA GLU A 54 2.82 -0.06 -9.80
C GLU A 54 4.22 0.24 -9.27
N ASN A 55 5.27 -0.20 -9.98
CA ASN A 55 6.65 0.12 -9.61
C ASN A 55 6.94 1.63 -9.65
N ILE A 56 6.35 2.36 -10.60
CA ILE A 56 6.45 3.81 -10.69
C ILE A 56 5.73 4.49 -9.51
N ALA A 57 4.53 4.03 -9.15
CA ALA A 57 3.82 4.49 -7.96
C ALA A 57 4.62 4.21 -6.67
N LEU A 58 5.25 3.03 -6.58
CA LEU A 58 6.08 2.66 -5.43
C LEU A 58 7.27 3.62 -5.28
N ALA A 59 7.91 4.01 -6.37
CA ALA A 59 9.01 4.98 -6.33
C ALA A 59 8.55 6.36 -5.81
N GLY A 60 7.36 6.82 -6.21
CA GLY A 60 6.76 8.04 -5.67
C GLY A 60 6.46 7.94 -4.18
N LEU A 61 5.92 6.80 -3.75
CA LEU A 61 5.63 6.50 -2.35
C LEU A 61 6.90 6.49 -1.48
N GLU A 62 7.96 5.81 -1.92
CA GLU A 62 9.24 5.74 -1.21
C GLU A 62 9.92 7.11 -1.12
N ARG A 63 9.86 7.93 -2.18
CA ARG A 63 10.33 9.33 -2.13
C ARG A 63 9.57 10.14 -1.09
N ALA A 64 8.25 10.01 -1.04
CA ALA A 64 7.41 10.71 -0.08
C ALA A 64 7.75 10.31 1.35
N LYS A 65 7.87 9.00 1.62
CA LYS A 65 8.30 8.45 2.90
C LYS A 65 9.65 9.01 3.34
N ALA A 66 10.65 8.98 2.46
CA ALA A 66 11.97 9.51 2.77
C ALA A 66 11.92 10.99 3.20
N ASN A 67 11.16 11.82 2.51
CA ASN A 67 11.03 13.24 2.87
C ASN A 67 10.22 13.46 4.16
N LEU A 68 9.16 12.67 4.37
CA LEU A 68 8.40 12.68 5.62
C LEU A 68 9.28 12.29 6.82
N PHE A 69 10.22 11.36 6.67
CA PHE A 69 11.18 11.00 7.73
C PHE A 69 12.31 12.00 7.96
N LEU A 70 12.42 13.06 7.16
CA LEU A 70 13.38 14.15 7.36
C LEU A 70 12.76 15.37 8.05
N ASP A 71 11.44 15.36 8.25
CA ASP A 71 10.66 16.45 8.82
C ASP A 71 9.81 15.92 9.98
N ASP A 72 9.80 16.60 11.12
CA ASP A 72 9.08 16.19 12.33
C ASP A 72 7.74 16.92 12.54
N ASN A 73 7.36 17.85 11.65
CA ASN A 73 6.16 18.66 11.79
C ASN A 73 5.39 18.86 10.48
N TRP A 74 4.76 17.80 9.97
CA TRP A 74 4.13 17.81 8.64
C TRP A 74 2.93 18.76 8.51
N ILE A 75 2.28 19.14 9.61
CA ILE A 75 1.05 19.95 9.59
C ILE A 75 1.27 21.44 9.35
N ASP A 76 2.50 21.93 9.37
CA ASP A 76 2.79 23.36 9.15
C ASP A 76 2.69 23.80 7.69
N GLY A 77 2.38 22.87 6.77
CA GLY A 77 2.30 23.13 5.34
C GLY A 77 3.67 23.11 4.66
N ASN A 78 4.66 22.51 5.30
CA ASN A 78 5.96 22.21 4.71
C ASN A 78 6.34 20.76 5.02
N ILE A 79 6.89 20.07 4.03
CA ILE A 79 7.44 18.72 4.19
C ILE A 79 8.83 18.72 3.56
N ASN A 80 9.87 18.79 4.39
CA ASN A 80 11.27 18.80 3.96
C ASN A 80 11.52 19.82 2.82
N ASP A 81 11.27 21.09 3.10
CA ASP A 81 11.35 22.23 2.16
C ASP A 81 10.38 22.20 0.97
N THR A 82 9.44 21.24 0.94
CA THR A 82 8.35 21.20 -0.03
C THR A 82 7.11 21.83 0.59
N SER A 83 6.73 23.03 0.13
CA SER A 83 5.49 23.67 0.57
C SER A 83 4.28 22.90 0.06
N VAL A 84 3.41 22.52 0.98
CA VAL A 84 2.12 21.89 0.72
C VAL A 84 1.02 22.77 1.30
N THR A 85 -0.17 22.70 0.71
CA THR A 85 -1.31 23.42 1.28
C THR A 85 -1.58 22.89 2.70
N PRO A 86 -1.68 23.77 3.72
CA PRO A 86 -2.04 23.35 5.07
C PRO A 86 -3.42 22.66 5.12
N PRO A 87 -3.67 21.79 6.10
CA PRO A 87 -4.97 21.13 6.24
C PRO A 87 -6.11 22.16 6.39
N ASP A 88 -7.19 21.94 5.66
CA ASP A 88 -8.40 22.77 5.69
C ASP A 88 -9.48 22.07 6.53
N PRO A 89 -9.82 22.59 7.72
CA PRO A 89 -10.84 21.99 8.58
C PRO A 89 -12.23 21.92 7.92
N SER A 90 -12.51 22.70 6.88
CA SER A 90 -13.78 22.67 6.17
C SER A 90 -13.90 21.56 5.12
N ASN A 91 -12.76 20.97 4.71
CA ASN A 91 -12.70 19.86 3.78
C ASN A 91 -11.73 18.76 4.28
N PRO A 92 -12.17 17.97 5.28
CA PRO A 92 -11.30 17.12 6.09
C PRO A 92 -10.70 15.89 5.40
N ASP A 93 -11.28 15.43 4.30
CA ASP A 93 -10.88 14.19 3.61
C ASP A 93 -10.24 14.50 2.24
N ASN A 94 -9.60 15.67 2.12
CA ASN A 94 -9.00 16.11 0.87
C ASN A 94 -7.55 15.63 0.71
N PHE A 95 -7.21 15.25 -0.51
CA PHE A 95 -5.83 14.92 -0.88
C PHE A 95 -5.13 16.19 -1.37
N TYR A 96 -4.03 16.54 -0.72
CA TYR A 96 -3.19 17.68 -1.04
C TYR A 96 -1.99 17.22 -1.87
N GLU A 97 -1.68 17.95 -2.94
CA GLU A 97 -0.54 17.60 -3.78
C GLU A 97 0.78 17.84 -3.04
N LEU A 98 1.57 16.78 -2.87
CA LEU A 98 2.93 16.84 -2.32
C LEU A 98 3.95 16.94 -3.45
N TYR A 99 3.83 16.06 -4.46
CA TYR A 99 4.62 16.16 -5.68
C TYR A 99 3.69 16.21 -6.89
N PRO A 100 3.87 17.20 -7.78
CA PRO A 100 3.18 17.21 -9.05
C PRO A 100 3.62 15.99 -9.87
N GLU A 101 2.93 15.77 -10.99
CA GLU A 101 3.30 14.71 -11.91
C GLU A 101 4.77 14.82 -12.33
N THR A 102 5.57 13.84 -11.90
CA THR A 102 7.03 13.82 -12.03
C THR A 102 7.41 12.63 -12.90
N SER A 103 8.18 12.88 -13.97
CA SER A 103 8.65 11.84 -14.87
C SER A 103 9.63 10.87 -14.19
N LEU A 104 9.47 9.58 -14.46
CA LEU A 104 10.37 8.51 -14.00
C LEU A 104 10.47 7.44 -15.09
N GLY A 105 11.58 7.45 -15.83
CA GLY A 105 11.81 6.52 -16.93
C GLY A 105 10.78 6.70 -18.05
N GLU A 106 10.03 5.64 -18.34
CA GLU A 106 9.00 5.61 -19.38
C GLU A 106 7.64 6.19 -18.95
N GLY A 107 7.46 6.51 -17.66
CA GLY A 107 6.20 7.01 -17.13
C GLY A 107 6.37 8.19 -16.19
N SER A 108 5.35 8.43 -15.37
CA SER A 108 5.33 9.50 -14.38
C SER A 108 4.61 9.07 -13.12
N TYR A 109 4.88 9.73 -11.99
CA TYR A 109 4.09 9.55 -10.77
C TYR A 109 3.61 10.90 -10.23
N LYS A 110 2.48 10.87 -9.54
CA LYS A 110 1.96 11.97 -8.72
C LYS A 110 1.91 11.51 -7.27
N VAL A 111 2.23 12.39 -6.32
CA VAL A 111 2.05 12.08 -4.89
C VAL A 111 1.14 13.11 -4.24
N GLU A 112 0.17 12.61 -3.50
CA GLU A 112 -0.78 13.38 -2.72
C GLU A 112 -0.78 12.87 -1.27
N ILE A 113 -1.21 13.71 -0.34
CA ILE A 113 -1.25 13.41 1.10
C ILE A 113 -2.60 13.82 1.71
N ASP A 114 -3.01 13.11 2.76
CA ASP A 114 -4.18 13.43 3.57
C ASP A 114 -3.75 13.54 5.04
N TYR A 115 -3.92 14.74 5.60
CA TYR A 115 -3.69 15.05 7.00
C TYR A 115 -4.79 14.42 7.83
N LEU A 116 -4.58 13.17 8.23
CA LEU A 116 -5.51 12.41 9.05
C LEU A 116 -5.97 13.22 10.28
N GLN A 117 -7.22 13.03 10.68
CA GLN A 117 -7.85 13.83 11.73
C GLN A 117 -8.69 13.05 12.73
N ARG A 118 -8.89 13.67 13.91
CA ARG A 118 -9.75 13.19 14.99
C ARG A 118 -10.79 14.26 15.38
N PRO A 119 -12.09 13.89 15.46
CA PRO A 119 -12.68 12.68 14.90
C PRO A 119 -12.67 12.69 13.35
N LYS A 120 -12.73 11.52 12.71
CA LYS A 120 -12.74 11.44 11.24
C LYS A 120 -13.90 12.26 10.65
N SER A 121 -13.64 12.96 9.56
CA SER A 121 -14.58 13.87 8.88
C SER A 121 -15.21 14.98 9.77
N CYS A 122 -14.57 15.38 10.87
CA CYS A 122 -14.92 16.60 11.61
C CYS A 122 -14.74 17.86 10.75
N THR A 123 -15.55 18.88 11.03
CA THR A 123 -15.52 20.18 10.33
C THR A 123 -15.31 21.39 11.25
N SER A 124 -15.23 21.15 12.56
CA SER A 124 -14.96 22.16 13.59
C SER A 124 -14.38 21.48 14.83
N GLY A 125 -13.41 22.13 15.49
CA GLY A 125 -12.75 21.55 16.68
C GLY A 125 -11.90 20.31 16.38
N CYS A 126 -11.44 20.17 15.14
CA CYS A 126 -10.63 19.06 14.69
C CYS A 126 -9.21 19.10 15.25
N GLU A 127 -8.69 17.93 15.61
CA GLU A 127 -7.26 17.74 15.86
C GLU A 127 -6.67 16.93 14.71
N PHE A 128 -5.71 17.51 14.00
CA PHE A 128 -4.91 16.83 13.00
C PHE A 128 -3.75 16.08 13.68
N TYR A 129 -3.41 14.90 13.17
CA TYR A 129 -2.24 14.19 13.66
C TYR A 129 -0.97 14.85 13.11
N SER A 130 -0.16 15.47 13.98
CA SER A 130 1.02 16.23 13.55
C SER A 130 2.09 15.37 12.86
N GLN A 131 2.12 14.06 13.15
CA GLN A 131 3.11 13.13 12.61
C GLN A 131 2.50 11.81 12.12
N ARG A 132 1.25 11.86 11.63
CA ARG A 132 0.60 10.72 10.97
C ARG A 132 -0.14 11.22 9.74
N ILE A 133 0.24 10.73 8.57
CA ILE A 133 -0.29 11.18 7.28
C ILE A 133 -0.56 9.99 6.37
N LEU A 134 -1.65 10.06 5.60
CA LEU A 134 -1.92 9.08 4.56
C LEU A 134 -1.26 9.59 3.28
N VAL A 135 -0.38 8.79 2.69
CA VAL A 135 0.27 9.12 1.42
C VAL A 135 -0.38 8.30 0.32
N ARG A 136 -0.77 8.97 -0.76
CA ARG A 136 -1.23 8.35 -2.01
C ARG A 136 -0.21 8.62 -3.10
N SER A 137 0.32 7.57 -3.71
CA SER A 137 1.10 7.69 -4.94
C SER A 137 0.36 7.07 -6.11
N THR A 138 0.27 7.81 -7.21
CA THR A 138 -0.32 7.35 -8.46
C THR A 138 0.76 7.26 -9.52
N GLY A 139 0.99 6.08 -10.07
CA GLY A 139 1.88 5.85 -11.20
C GLY A 139 1.11 5.80 -12.51
N TYR A 140 1.65 6.46 -13.53
CA TYR A 140 1.11 6.59 -14.87
C TYR A 140 2.12 6.05 -15.87
N LEU A 141 1.63 5.27 -16.83
CA LEU A 141 2.40 4.86 -17.99
C LEU A 141 1.67 5.33 -19.25
N PRO A 142 2.31 6.15 -20.11
CA PRO A 142 1.69 6.75 -21.27
C PRO A 142 1.13 5.70 -22.25
N ASP A 143 0.11 6.11 -22.97
CA ASP A 143 -0.63 5.23 -23.87
C ASP A 143 0.10 5.07 -25.21
N GLU A 144 0.75 3.92 -25.40
CA GLU A 144 1.29 3.52 -26.71
C GLU A 144 0.30 2.67 -27.54
N ALA A 145 -0.82 2.19 -26.97
CA ALA A 145 -1.63 1.15 -27.62
C ALA A 145 -3.11 1.09 -27.18
N SER A 146 -3.76 2.24 -26.92
CA SER A 146 -5.16 2.41 -26.47
C SER A 146 -5.48 2.03 -25.01
N TYR A 147 -4.47 1.92 -24.13
CA TYR A 147 -4.67 1.73 -22.69
C TYR A 147 -3.57 2.43 -21.89
N GLU A 148 -3.95 3.51 -21.21
CA GLU A 148 -3.19 4.15 -20.13
C GLU A 148 -3.19 3.22 -18.92
N ALA A 149 -2.02 2.79 -18.47
CA ALA A 149 -1.91 2.02 -17.24
C ALA A 149 -1.75 3.00 -16.07
N LYS A 150 -2.70 2.93 -15.14
CA LYS A 150 -2.72 3.74 -13.93
C LYS A 150 -2.80 2.83 -12.73
N LYS A 151 -1.87 3.01 -11.78
CA LYS A 151 -1.89 2.31 -10.49
C LYS A 151 -1.84 3.31 -9.35
N VAL A 152 -2.66 3.09 -8.33
CA VAL A 152 -2.69 3.89 -7.10
C VAL A 152 -2.25 3.01 -5.95
N LEU A 153 -1.31 3.51 -5.16
CA LEU A 153 -0.85 2.94 -3.90
C LEU A 153 -1.13 3.94 -2.78
N GLU A 154 -1.57 3.44 -1.63
CA GLU A 154 -1.84 4.24 -0.43
C GLU A 154 -1.15 3.60 0.78
N GLU A 155 -0.46 4.40 1.58
CA GLU A 155 0.22 3.94 2.80
C GLU A 155 0.13 5.02 3.89
N ILE A 156 -0.14 4.60 5.13
CA ILE A 156 -0.08 5.49 6.29
C ILE A 156 1.38 5.59 6.74
N VAL A 157 1.92 6.80 6.72
CA VAL A 157 3.25 7.12 7.24
C VAL A 157 3.08 7.77 8.61
N SER A 158 3.84 7.30 9.59
CA SER A 158 3.73 7.74 10.99
C SER A 158 5.11 7.81 11.63
N TRP A 159 5.45 8.94 12.27
CA TRP A 159 6.59 8.97 13.21
C TRP A 159 6.28 8.30 14.53
N TYR A 160 5.00 8.17 14.86
CA TYR A 160 4.61 7.53 16.11
C TYR A 160 4.82 6.03 16.00
N LYS A 161 5.79 5.55 16.78
CA LYS A 161 6.16 4.15 16.92
C LYS A 161 5.43 3.49 18.08
N ILE A 162 4.89 4.29 19.00
CA ILE A 162 4.26 3.83 20.23
C ILE A 162 2.90 4.49 20.39
N LYS A 163 1.92 3.72 20.87
CA LYS A 163 0.61 4.22 21.25
C LYS A 163 0.28 3.76 22.65
N ASN A 164 -0.16 4.68 23.49
CA ASN A 164 -0.88 4.32 24.70
C ASN A 164 -2.30 3.89 24.30
N LEU A 165 -2.54 2.59 24.31
CA LEU A 165 -3.80 1.97 23.91
C LEU A 165 -4.94 2.30 24.88
N THR A 166 -4.63 2.63 26.14
CA THR A 166 -5.63 3.02 27.14
C THR A 166 -6.07 4.47 26.96
N GLN A 167 -5.13 5.38 26.75
CA GLN A 167 -5.39 6.81 26.60
C GLN A 167 -5.63 7.26 25.15
N ASP A 168 -5.36 6.38 24.18
CA ASP A 168 -5.44 6.64 22.75
C ASP A 168 -4.55 7.82 22.31
N LYS A 169 -3.34 7.88 22.88
CA LYS A 169 -2.28 8.86 22.62
C LYS A 169 -1.09 8.22 21.92
N PHE A 170 -0.37 9.00 21.12
CA PHE A 170 0.74 8.54 20.28
C PHE A 170 2.05 9.19 20.69
N TYR A 171 3.16 8.47 20.54
CA TYR A 171 4.49 8.87 20.97
C TYR A 171 5.55 8.39 19.97
N SER A 172 6.59 9.20 19.79
CA SER A 172 7.73 8.91 18.92
C SER A 172 8.81 8.05 19.59
N MET A 173 8.90 8.08 20.92
CA MET A 173 9.87 7.33 21.75
C MET A 173 9.16 6.61 22.89
N LEU A 174 9.65 5.43 23.26
CA LEU A 174 9.03 4.62 24.31
C LEU A 174 9.19 5.29 25.68
N GLN A 175 10.31 5.96 25.95
CA GLN A 175 10.46 6.72 27.20
C GLN A 175 9.40 7.82 27.34
N LEU A 176 9.13 8.58 26.27
CA LEU A 176 8.07 9.61 26.30
C LEU A 176 6.69 9.00 26.55
N ALA A 177 6.44 7.81 25.99
CA ALA A 177 5.21 7.08 26.24
C ALA A 177 5.10 6.62 27.71
N VAL A 178 6.19 6.15 28.30
CA VAL A 178 6.27 5.78 29.73
C VAL A 178 6.03 7.00 30.62
N ASP A 179 6.69 8.13 30.33
CA ASP A 179 6.54 9.36 31.09
C ASP A 179 5.10 9.88 31.06
N GLY A 180 4.47 9.87 29.88
CA GLY A 180 3.10 10.31 29.66
C GLY A 180 2.00 9.32 30.09
N ALA A 181 2.36 8.07 30.43
CA ALA A 181 1.41 7.05 30.84
C ALA A 181 1.00 7.17 32.32
N ASN A 182 -0.25 6.79 32.59
CA ASN A 182 -0.75 6.54 33.94
C ASN A 182 -0.37 5.11 34.37
N SER A 183 -0.28 4.89 35.68
CA SER A 183 -0.08 3.54 36.23
C SER A 183 -1.26 2.63 35.84
N GLY A 184 -0.96 1.47 35.23
CA GLY A 184 -1.91 0.50 34.70
C GLY A 184 -2.17 0.62 33.19
N ASP A 185 -1.60 1.61 32.51
CA ASP A 185 -1.80 1.81 31.08
C ASP A 185 -1.12 0.74 30.22
N LYS A 186 -1.64 0.60 28.99
CA LYS A 186 -1.15 -0.34 27.98
C LYS A 186 -0.47 0.43 26.85
N LEU A 187 0.79 0.12 26.58
CA LEU A 187 1.56 0.68 25.49
C LEU A 187 1.75 -0.38 24.40
N GLY A 188 1.36 -0.05 23.18
CA GLY A 188 1.63 -0.84 21.97
C GLY A 188 2.79 -0.24 21.20
N ILE A 189 3.66 -1.07 20.64
CA ILE A 189 4.81 -0.65 19.84
C ILE A 189 4.72 -1.29 18.44
N THR A 190 4.86 -0.45 17.41
CA THR A 190 4.80 -0.85 16.00
C THR A 190 6.18 -1.02 15.38
N GLU A 191 7.17 -0.36 15.96
CA GLU A 191 8.55 -0.35 15.47
C GLU A 191 9.25 -1.69 15.71
N VAL A 192 10.12 -2.06 14.76
CA VAL A 192 10.89 -3.31 14.83
C VAL A 192 12.14 -3.14 15.71
N GLU A 193 12.76 -1.97 15.71
CA GLU A 193 13.93 -1.66 16.53
C GLU A 193 13.83 -0.27 17.18
N LEU A 194 13.94 -0.24 18.50
CA LEU A 194 14.03 0.96 19.32
C LEU A 194 15.44 1.08 19.86
N ILE A 195 16.09 2.22 19.65
CA ILE A 195 17.44 2.50 20.14
C ILE A 195 17.33 3.61 21.19
N GLU A 196 17.04 3.24 22.43
CA GLU A 196 16.82 4.16 23.55
C GLU A 196 17.05 3.47 24.90
N ASP A 197 17.52 4.22 25.90
CA ASP A 197 17.51 3.80 27.30
C ASP A 197 16.15 4.11 27.92
N ILE A 198 15.58 3.16 28.66
CA ILE A 198 14.22 3.24 29.18
C ILE A 198 14.22 3.05 30.70
N ILE A 199 13.54 3.94 31.42
CA ILE A 199 13.29 3.88 32.85
C ILE A 199 11.79 3.78 33.07
N ILE A 200 11.34 2.66 33.66
CA ILE A 200 9.94 2.40 33.97
C ILE A 200 9.76 2.43 35.49
N ASP A 201 9.07 3.47 35.97
CA ASP A 201 8.86 3.75 37.39
C ASP A 201 7.42 3.47 37.89
N LYS A 202 6.54 3.05 36.99
CA LYS A 202 5.10 2.83 37.22
C LYS A 202 4.61 1.52 36.62
N ASN A 203 3.43 1.07 37.03
CA ASN A 203 2.88 -0.19 36.51
C ASN A 203 2.44 0.02 35.06
N LEU A 204 2.87 -0.85 34.13
CA LEU A 204 2.54 -0.74 32.71
C LEU A 204 2.43 -2.13 32.05
N GLU A 205 1.63 -2.23 31.01
CA GLU A 205 1.68 -3.34 30.05
C GLU A 205 2.31 -2.81 28.76
N ILE A 206 3.50 -3.30 28.39
CA ILE A 206 4.20 -2.87 27.18
C ILE A 206 4.28 -4.06 26.21
N LYS A 207 3.74 -3.89 25.01
CA LYS A 207 3.70 -4.95 24.02
C LYS A 207 4.19 -4.48 22.65
N GLY A 208 5.10 -5.27 22.07
CA GLY A 208 5.49 -5.16 20.67
C GLY A 208 4.51 -5.85 19.73
N CYS A 209 4.96 -6.07 18.49
CA CYS A 209 4.23 -6.80 17.46
C CYS A 209 2.95 -6.13 16.96
N TYR A 210 2.81 -4.82 17.08
CA TYR A 210 1.68 -4.12 16.46
C TYR A 210 1.99 -3.69 15.03
N ASP A 211 1.00 -3.64 14.15
CA ASP A 211 1.13 -2.97 12.85
C ASP A 211 0.94 -1.45 12.98
N VAL A 212 1.08 -0.71 11.87
CA VAL A 212 0.92 0.76 11.84
C VAL A 212 -0.47 1.24 12.25
N ASP A 213 -1.47 0.36 12.25
CA ASP A 213 -2.84 0.62 12.70
C ASP A 213 -3.10 0.13 14.13
N PHE A 214 -2.07 -0.36 14.81
CA PHE A 214 -2.12 -0.94 16.15
C PHE A 214 -3.03 -2.18 16.25
N ASN A 215 -3.10 -2.98 15.18
CA ASN A 215 -3.59 -4.35 15.26
C ASN A 215 -2.46 -5.29 15.68
N PHE A 216 -2.79 -6.25 16.55
CA PHE A 216 -1.81 -7.22 17.04
C PHE A 216 -1.42 -8.21 15.94
N ARG A 217 -0.12 -8.35 15.68
CA ARG A 217 0.46 -9.26 14.69
C ARG A 217 1.05 -10.51 15.36
N ASN A 218 1.47 -11.47 14.52
CA ASN A 218 2.22 -12.63 14.98
C ASN A 218 3.58 -12.20 15.56
N CYS A 219 3.75 -12.36 16.86
CA CYS A 219 4.99 -12.05 17.56
C CYS A 219 6.15 -12.99 17.25
N MET A 220 6.00 -14.05 16.45
CA MET A 220 7.17 -14.81 15.99
C MET A 220 7.96 -14.06 14.92
N ASP A 221 7.24 -13.30 14.08
CA ASP A 221 7.77 -12.67 12.87
C ASP A 221 8.05 -11.16 13.08
N TYR A 222 7.35 -10.51 14.02
CA TYR A 222 7.36 -9.05 14.19
C TYR A 222 7.72 -8.62 15.63
N ARG A 223 8.72 -9.25 16.25
CA ARG A 223 9.19 -8.81 17.58
C ARG A 223 9.85 -7.45 17.48
N THR A 224 9.61 -6.64 18.49
CA THR A 224 10.34 -5.37 18.68
C THR A 224 11.62 -5.66 19.45
N ARG A 225 12.75 -5.14 18.97
CA ARG A 225 14.02 -5.10 19.69
C ARG A 225 14.19 -3.74 20.37
N ILE A 226 14.65 -3.75 21.61
CA ILE A 226 15.08 -2.56 22.33
C ILE A 226 16.59 -2.70 22.54
N SER A 227 17.35 -1.88 21.83
CA SER A 227 18.80 -1.80 21.87
C SER A 227 19.17 -0.67 22.83
N GLY A 228 19.31 -0.98 24.11
CA GLY A 228 19.48 -0.01 25.20
C GLY A 228 19.14 -0.57 26.58
N ASN A 229 19.42 0.18 27.64
CA ASN A 229 19.17 -0.29 29.00
C ASN A 229 17.70 -0.11 29.39
N VAL A 230 17.04 -1.20 29.79
CA VAL A 230 15.70 -1.14 30.38
C VAL A 230 15.81 -1.29 31.88
N THR A 231 15.57 -0.21 32.61
CA THR A 231 15.55 -0.15 34.07
C THR A 231 14.12 -0.13 34.58
N ILE A 232 13.76 -1.10 35.41
CA ILE A 232 12.43 -1.16 36.04
C ILE A 232 12.60 -0.87 37.53
N SER A 233 11.91 0.16 38.03
CA SER A 233 11.90 0.50 39.45
C SER A 233 11.34 -0.64 40.28
N SER A 234 11.87 -0.83 41.49
CA SER A 234 11.43 -1.89 42.42
C SER A 234 9.96 -1.81 42.82
N SER A 235 9.33 -0.64 42.66
CA SER A 235 7.91 -0.42 42.94
C SER A 235 6.99 -0.63 41.73
N ALA A 236 7.55 -0.86 40.53
CA ALA A 236 6.80 -0.97 39.29
C ALA A 236 6.51 -2.44 38.94
N GLN A 237 5.26 -2.73 38.58
CA GLN A 237 4.85 -3.99 37.98
C GLN A 237 4.68 -3.81 36.47
N VAL A 238 5.65 -4.32 35.70
CA VAL A 238 5.65 -4.19 34.25
C VAL A 238 5.41 -5.56 33.61
N THR A 239 4.40 -5.64 32.74
CA THR A 239 4.19 -6.81 31.88
C THR A 239 4.72 -6.50 30.49
N MET A 240 5.75 -7.23 30.05
CA MET A 240 6.33 -7.08 28.71
C MET A 240 6.00 -8.27 27.82
N GLY A 241 5.65 -8.03 26.56
CA GLY A 241 5.35 -9.10 25.60
C GLY A 241 5.75 -8.73 24.18
N GLY A 242 6.29 -9.70 23.42
CA GLY A 242 6.70 -9.45 22.03
C GLY A 242 7.94 -8.57 21.88
N LEU A 243 8.76 -8.47 22.94
CA LEU A 243 9.96 -7.65 22.99
C LEU A 243 11.22 -8.53 23.13
N ILE A 244 12.33 -8.06 22.57
CA ILE A 244 13.68 -8.54 22.82
C ILE A 244 14.46 -7.34 23.36
N ILE A 245 15.14 -7.49 24.50
CA ILE A 245 15.98 -6.44 25.10
C ILE A 245 17.43 -6.87 24.89
N GLU A 246 18.22 -6.04 24.21
CA GLU A 246 19.63 -6.29 23.87
C GLU A 246 20.57 -5.21 24.46
#